data_AF-R5A9M4-F1
#
_entry.id   AF-R5A9M4-F1
#
_cell.length_a   1.000
_cell.length_b   1.000
_cell.length_c   1.000
_cell.angle_alpha   90.00
_cell.angle_beta   90.00
_cell.angle_gamma   90.00
#
_symmetry.space_group_name_H-M   'P 1'
#
loop_
_entity.id
_entity.type
_entity.pdbx_description
1 polymer ?
#
loop_
_entity_poly.entity_id
_entity_poly.type
_entity_poly.pdbx_seq_one_letter_code
_entity_poly.pdbx_strand_id
1 'polypeptide(L)'
;MKKIHRRGETILNLQRQVALIMICWILSFWCIRQENSGIIMYQLNNSAWKKRKKDMTFREWLLYTKYRKEIPRVMLLLYFVIVVIHSLVLAICFLLYLLGPYPEIGGNFAKGVMWFDVGWFVILETAFWNWPNRSPNYSRWIKKRRGMPPKRKK
;
A
#
# COMPACT_ATOMS: atom_id res chain seq x y z
N MET A 1 40.13 -11.37 17.31
CA MET A 1 39.55 -11.66 15.97
C MET A 1 38.06 -12.04 15.96
N LYS A 2 37.60 -13.03 16.75
CA LYS A 2 36.17 -13.47 16.78
C LYS A 2 35.12 -12.37 17.06
N LYS A 3 35.47 -11.30 17.79
CA LYS A 3 34.55 -10.21 18.17
C LYS A 3 34.34 -9.18 17.04
N ILE A 4 35.34 -8.98 16.19
CA ILE A 4 35.29 -8.06 15.03
C ILE A 4 34.52 -8.73 13.88
N HIS A 5 34.76 -10.03 13.66
CA HIS A 5 34.05 -10.83 12.66
C HIS A 5 32.54 -10.91 12.96
N ARG A 6 32.14 -11.21 14.21
CA ARG A 6 30.73 -11.21 14.64
C ARG A 6 30.06 -9.84 14.50
N ARG A 7 30.79 -8.73 14.72
CA ARG A 7 30.25 -7.37 14.58
C ARG A 7 29.98 -7.02 13.12
N GLY A 8 30.86 -7.43 12.20
CA GLY A 8 30.67 -7.23 10.76
C GLY A 8 29.44 -7.96 10.21
N GLU A 9 29.24 -9.22 10.60
CA GLU A 9 28.06 -10.01 10.20
C GLU A 9 26.74 -9.41 10.70
N THR A 10 26.72 -8.87 11.93
CA THR A 10 25.50 -8.24 12.47
C THR A 10 25.11 -6.97 11.73
N ILE A 11 26.08 -6.18 11.28
CA ILE A 11 25.83 -4.92 10.54
C ILE A 11 25.30 -5.23 9.14
N LEU A 12 25.92 -6.19 8.43
CA LEU A 12 25.47 -6.63 7.09
C LEU A 12 24.05 -7.21 7.13
N ASN A 13 23.72 -7.99 8.16
CA ASN A 13 22.36 -8.52 8.33
C ASN A 13 21.32 -7.43 8.62
N LEU A 14 21.66 -6.41 9.42
CA LEU A 14 20.75 -5.32 9.73
C LEU A 14 20.48 -4.42 8.53
N GLN A 15 21.53 -4.06 7.76
CA GLN A 15 21.37 -3.30 6.52
C GLN A 15 20.45 -4.02 5.52
N ARG A 16 20.64 -5.33 5.36
CA ARG A 16 19.78 -6.16 4.51
C ARG A 16 18.33 -6.18 4.99
N GLN A 17 18.09 -6.30 6.30
CA GLN A 17 16.74 -6.25 6.88
C GLN A 17 16.07 -4.90 6.62
N VAL A 18 16.77 -3.79 6.86
CA VAL A 18 16.24 -2.43 6.60
C VAL A 18 15.94 -2.24 5.11
N ALA A 19 16.83 -2.68 4.22
CA ALA A 19 16.61 -2.62 2.78
C ALA A 19 15.38 -3.43 2.34
N LEU A 20 15.19 -4.63 2.89
CA LEU A 20 14.01 -5.46 2.60
C LEU A 20 12.71 -4.78 3.09
N ILE A 21 12.70 -4.22 4.30
CA ILE A 21 11.54 -3.49 4.84
C ILE A 21 11.22 -2.28 3.96
N MET A 22 12.23 -1.53 3.52
CA MET A 22 12.06 -0.41 2.58
C MET A 22 11.44 -0.84 1.25
N ILE A 23 11.93 -1.94 0.66
CA ILE A 23 11.38 -2.48 -0.59
C ILE A 23 9.93 -2.92 -0.40
N CYS A 24 9.64 -3.66 0.66
CA CYS A 24 8.28 -4.08 0.99
C CYS A 24 7.34 -2.88 1.15
N TRP A 25 7.79 -1.82 1.85
CA TRP A 25 6.99 -0.61 1.99
C TRP A 25 6.69 0.05 0.65
N ILE A 26 7.70 0.23 -0.20
CA ILE A 26 7.53 0.82 -1.52
C ILE A 26 6.52 0.00 -2.34
N LEU A 27 6.64 -1.33 -2.33
CA LEU A 27 5.71 -2.22 -3.01
C LEU A 27 4.28 -2.10 -2.46
N SER A 28 4.12 -2.15 -1.13
CA SER A 28 2.82 -2.00 -0.46
C SER A 28 2.18 -0.65 -0.78
N PHE A 29 2.97 0.44 -0.79
CA PHE A 29 2.51 1.77 -1.19
C PHE A 29 1.99 1.78 -2.64
N TRP A 30 2.77 1.25 -3.59
CA TRP A 30 2.34 1.25 -4.99
C TRP A 30 1.13 0.35 -5.24
N CYS A 31 1.06 -0.79 -4.56
CA CYS A 31 -0.05 -1.73 -4.67
C CYS A 31 -1.37 -1.10 -4.22
N ILE A 32 -1.44 -0.53 -3.01
CA ILE A 32 -2.68 0.13 -2.55
C ILE A 32 -3.04 1.35 -3.40
N ARG A 33 -2.04 2.06 -3.95
CA ARG A 33 -2.24 3.19 -4.87
C ARG A 33 -2.83 2.74 -6.20
N GLN A 34 -2.40 1.59 -6.71
CA GLN A 34 -2.94 0.97 -7.92
C GLN A 34 -4.40 0.55 -7.72
N GLU A 35 -4.72 -0.12 -6.62
CA GLU A 35 -6.09 -0.52 -6.27
C GLU A 35 -7.04 0.69 -6.18
N ASN A 36 -6.64 1.72 -5.43
CA ASN A 36 -7.41 2.96 -5.34
C ASN A 36 -7.56 3.66 -6.71
N SER A 37 -6.54 3.59 -7.57
CA SER A 37 -6.63 4.16 -8.93
C SER A 37 -7.60 3.38 -9.81
N GLY A 38 -7.63 2.05 -9.69
CA GLY A 38 -8.60 1.20 -10.38
C GLY A 38 -10.03 1.48 -9.92
N ILE A 39 -10.25 1.67 -8.61
CA ILE A 39 -11.55 2.09 -8.07
C ILE A 39 -11.97 3.47 -8.61
N ILE A 40 -11.04 4.44 -8.64
CA ILE A 40 -11.33 5.77 -9.21
C ILE A 40 -11.74 5.64 -10.68
N MET A 41 -11.01 4.88 -11.48
CA MET A 41 -11.32 4.65 -12.90
C MET A 41 -12.64 3.90 -13.10
N TYR A 42 -13.01 3.01 -12.18
CA TYR A 42 -14.31 2.36 -12.18
C TYR A 42 -15.46 3.35 -11.89
N GLN A 43 -15.22 4.32 -11.00
CA GLN A 43 -16.20 5.31 -10.56
C GLN A 43 -16.33 6.52 -11.50
N LEU A 44 -15.27 6.88 -12.21
CA LEU A 44 -15.23 8.06 -13.09
C LEU A 44 -15.13 7.66 -14.56
N ASN A 45 -15.71 8.48 -15.44
CA ASN A 45 -15.40 8.36 -16.86
C ASN A 45 -13.97 8.89 -17.14
N ASN A 46 -13.38 8.44 -18.27
CA ASN A 46 -12.00 8.77 -18.61
C ASN A 46 -11.79 10.30 -18.76
N SER A 47 -12.78 11.02 -19.28
CA SER A 47 -12.72 12.48 -19.44
C SER A 47 -12.70 13.23 -18.10
N ALA A 48 -13.58 12.87 -17.15
CA ALA A 48 -13.59 13.49 -15.82
C ALA A 48 -12.34 13.14 -15.02
N TRP A 49 -11.84 11.90 -15.15
CA TRP A 49 -10.58 11.50 -14.54
C TRP A 49 -9.41 12.34 -15.07
N LYS A 50 -9.25 12.46 -16.40
CA LYS A 50 -8.21 13.29 -17.03
C LYS A 50 -8.29 14.75 -16.59
N LYS A 51 -9.51 15.33 -16.58
CA LYS A 51 -9.72 16.72 -16.16
C LYS A 51 -9.30 16.95 -14.70
N ARG A 52 -9.72 16.08 -13.78
CA ARG A 52 -9.35 16.20 -12.35
C ARG A 52 -7.86 15.96 -12.10
N LYS A 53 -7.23 15.06 -12.87
CA LYS A 53 -5.80 14.75 -12.75
C LYS A 53 -4.92 15.92 -13.20
N LYS A 54 -5.34 16.68 -14.24
CA LYS A 54 -4.57 17.81 -14.79
C LYS A 54 -4.30 18.90 -13.76
N ASP A 55 -5.31 19.25 -12.97
CA ASP A 55 -5.22 20.36 -12.01
C ASP A 55 -4.87 19.87 -10.59
N MET A 56 -4.27 18.69 -10.44
CA MET A 56 -4.05 18.06 -9.13
C MET A 56 -2.69 18.42 -8.55
N THR A 57 -2.68 18.92 -7.31
CA THR A 57 -1.42 19.17 -6.58
C THR A 57 -0.88 17.89 -5.95
N PHE A 58 0.40 17.89 -5.57
CA PHE A 58 1.03 16.76 -4.86
C PHE A 58 0.29 16.39 -3.56
N ARG A 59 -0.12 17.39 -2.78
CA ARG A 59 -0.87 17.16 -1.53
C ARG A 59 -2.23 16.50 -1.80
N GLU A 60 -2.93 16.94 -2.83
CA GLU A 60 -4.22 16.34 -3.22
C GLU A 60 -4.07 14.92 -3.75
N TRP A 61 -2.99 14.67 -4.49
CA TRP A 61 -2.61 13.36 -5.00
C TRP A 61 -2.28 12.39 -3.85
N LEU A 62 -1.53 12.85 -2.84
CA LEU A 62 -1.12 12.02 -1.70
C LEU A 62 -2.29 11.76 -0.73
N LEU A 63 -3.15 12.77 -0.48
CA LEU A 63 -4.24 12.68 0.50
C LEU A 63 -5.59 12.27 -0.12
N TYR A 64 -5.62 11.98 -1.42
CA TYR A 64 -6.80 11.63 -2.21
C TYR A 64 -7.97 12.62 -2.09
N THR A 65 -7.72 13.89 -1.77
CA THR A 65 -8.78 14.88 -1.44
C THR A 65 -9.84 15.02 -2.53
N LYS A 66 -9.42 15.06 -3.80
CA LYS A 66 -10.31 15.18 -4.98
C LYS A 66 -11.10 13.91 -5.32
N TYR A 67 -10.76 12.77 -4.69
CA TYR A 67 -11.34 11.46 -4.95
C TYR A 67 -12.00 10.82 -3.71
N ARG A 68 -12.10 11.56 -2.59
CA ARG A 68 -12.67 11.03 -1.33
C ARG A 68 -14.11 10.57 -1.43
N LYS A 69 -14.86 11.08 -2.42
CA LYS A 69 -16.27 10.71 -2.64
C LYS A 69 -16.42 9.44 -3.47
N GLU A 70 -15.40 9.12 -4.26
CA GLU A 70 -15.35 8.01 -5.20
C GLU A 70 -14.74 6.76 -4.56
N ILE A 71 -13.69 6.93 -3.75
CA ILE A 71 -13.03 5.81 -3.05
C ILE A 71 -13.84 5.42 -1.80
N PRO A 72 -14.11 4.13 -1.56
CA PRO A 72 -14.68 3.66 -0.29
C PRO A 72 -13.85 4.11 0.91
N ARG A 73 -14.53 4.52 1.99
CA ARG A 73 -13.85 4.99 3.21
C ARG A 73 -12.86 3.95 3.77
N VAL A 74 -13.19 2.67 3.68
CA VAL A 74 -12.34 1.55 4.12
C VAL A 74 -11.03 1.51 3.34
N MET A 75 -11.06 1.73 2.03
CA MET A 75 -9.87 1.74 1.17
C MET A 75 -8.97 2.95 1.45
N LEU A 76 -9.58 4.12 1.71
CA LEU A 76 -8.83 5.30 2.16
C LEU A 76 -8.21 5.09 3.54
N LEU A 77 -8.94 4.47 4.46
CA LEU A 77 -8.43 4.15 5.79
C LEU A 77 -7.23 3.20 5.68
N LEU A 78 -7.36 2.10 4.93
CA LEU A 78 -6.26 1.15 4.69
C LEU A 78 -5.04 1.85 4.10
N TYR A 79 -5.23 2.74 3.12
CA TYR A 79 -4.14 3.54 2.56
C TYR A 79 -3.40 4.37 3.62
N PHE A 80 -4.11 5.11 4.46
CA PHE A 80 -3.48 5.92 5.51
C PHE A 80 -2.83 5.05 6.59
N VAL A 81 -3.44 3.91 6.93
CA VAL A 81 -2.86 2.93 7.86
C VAL A 81 -1.52 2.42 7.31
N ILE A 82 -1.44 2.02 6.05
CA ILE A 82 -0.18 1.58 5.40
C ILE A 82 0.85 2.72 5.41
N VAL A 83 0.48 3.92 4.94
CA VAL A 83 1.43 5.04 4.88
C VAL A 83 1.97 5.40 6.25
N VAL A 84 1.12 5.47 7.28
CA VAL A 84 1.53 5.87 8.64
C VAL A 84 2.28 4.75 9.35
N ILE A 85 1.76 3.52 9.38
CA ILE A 85 2.38 2.39 10.09
C ILE A 85 3.76 2.10 9.51
N HIS A 86 3.90 1.99 8.19
CA HIS A 86 5.20 1.71 7.60
C HIS A 86 6.20 2.85 7.80
N SER A 87 5.75 4.12 7.75
CA SER A 87 6.61 5.26 8.10
C SER A 87 7.10 5.20 9.55
N LEU A 88 6.20 4.87 10.50
CA LEU A 88 6.55 4.73 11.92
C LEU A 88 7.49 3.56 12.16
N VAL A 89 7.25 2.40 11.53
CA VAL A 89 8.12 1.23 11.66
C VAL A 89 9.51 1.53 11.12
N LEU A 90 9.62 2.22 9.99
CA LEU A 90 10.91 2.64 9.46
C LEU A 90 11.63 3.64 10.36
N ALA A 91 10.90 4.60 10.92
CA ALA A 91 11.47 5.52 11.90
C ALA A 91 11.98 4.79 13.15
N ILE A 92 11.22 3.82 13.68
CA ILE A 92 11.63 2.99 14.81
C ILE A 92 12.86 2.15 14.45
N CYS A 93 12.87 1.49 13.29
CA CYS A 93 14.02 0.71 12.82
C CYS A 93 15.27 1.58 12.66
N PHE A 94 15.12 2.81 12.15
CA PHE A 94 16.21 3.76 12.03
C PHE A 94 16.73 4.23 13.40
N LEU A 95 15.84 4.52 14.35
CA LEU A 95 16.22 4.87 15.72
C LEU A 95 16.92 3.71 16.43
N LEU A 96 16.43 2.48 16.29
CA LEU A 96 17.07 1.29 16.83
C LEU A 96 18.46 1.08 16.21
N TYR A 97 18.61 1.31 14.90
CA TYR A 97 19.91 1.28 14.24
C TYR A 97 20.92 2.27 14.86
N LEU A 98 20.46 3.47 15.24
CA LEU A 98 21.31 4.48 15.89
C LEU A 98 21.65 4.14 17.35
N LEU A 99 20.73 3.53 18.10
CA LEU A 99 20.86 3.34 19.56
C LEU A 99 21.56 2.03 19.98
N GLY A 100 21.81 1.10 19.05
CA GLY A 100 22.56 -0.12 19.31
C GLY A 100 21.89 -1.38 18.76
N PRO A 101 22.58 -2.54 18.75
CA PRO A 101 22.08 -3.73 18.09
C PRO A 101 20.97 -4.39 18.91
N TYR A 102 19.71 -4.03 18.62
CA TYR A 102 18.51 -4.70 19.12
C TYR A 102 17.82 -5.52 18.00
N PRO A 103 18.48 -6.57 17.47
CA PRO A 103 17.99 -7.31 16.30
C PRO A 103 16.67 -8.05 16.55
N GLU A 104 16.41 -8.48 17.79
CA GLU A 104 15.19 -9.23 18.12
C GLU A 104 13.92 -8.37 18.05
N ILE A 105 14.02 -7.11 18.49
CA ILE A 105 12.90 -6.16 18.47
C ILE A 105 12.54 -5.81 17.01
N GLY A 106 13.55 -5.47 16.20
CA GLY A 106 13.34 -5.18 14.78
C GLY A 106 12.76 -6.36 14.00
N GLY A 107 13.22 -7.58 14.30
CA GLY A 107 12.71 -8.81 13.68
C GLY A 107 11.22 -9.06 13.95
N ASN A 108 10.75 -8.81 15.18
CA ASN A 108 9.33 -8.99 15.52
C ASN A 108 8.44 -7.95 14.84
N PHE A 109 8.87 -6.69 14.77
CA PHE A 109 8.16 -5.65 14.02
C PHE A 109 8.08 -5.99 12.52
N ALA A 110 9.19 -6.42 11.92
CA ALA A 110 9.23 -6.81 10.51
C ALA A 110 8.25 -7.95 10.20
N LYS A 111 8.20 -8.99 11.05
CA LYS A 111 7.22 -10.09 10.92
C LYS A 111 5.78 -9.59 11.03
N GLY A 112 5.51 -8.70 11.98
CA GLY A 112 4.19 -8.10 12.16
C GLY A 112 3.71 -7.33 10.92
N VAL A 113 4.58 -6.47 10.37
CA VAL A 113 4.29 -5.71 9.14
C VAL A 113 4.10 -6.65 7.96
N MET A 114 4.92 -7.68 7.82
CA MET A 114 4.79 -8.67 6.75
C MET A 114 3.43 -9.39 6.81
N TRP A 115 3.01 -9.84 7.99
CA TRP A 115 1.70 -10.50 8.16
C TRP A 115 0.54 -9.55 7.90
N PHE A 116 0.65 -8.30 8.33
CA PHE A 116 -0.31 -7.25 7.99
C PHE A 116 -0.40 -7.06 6.47
N ASP A 117 0.74 -6.97 5.79
CA ASP A 117 0.82 -6.76 4.34
C ASP A 117 0.22 -7.91 3.54
N VAL A 118 0.55 -9.15 3.91
CA VAL A 118 -0.08 -10.34 3.33
C VAL A 118 -1.58 -10.34 3.59
N GLY A 119 -1.99 -10.01 4.82
CA GLY A 119 -3.40 -10.04 5.23
C GLY A 119 -4.26 -9.10 4.40
N TRP A 120 -3.90 -7.81 4.32
CA TRP A 120 -4.71 -6.88 3.53
C TRP A 120 -4.64 -7.18 2.03
N PHE A 121 -3.49 -7.63 1.51
CA PHE A 121 -3.34 -7.98 0.10
C PHE A 121 -4.28 -9.13 -0.29
N VAL A 122 -4.29 -10.21 0.50
CA VAL A 122 -5.17 -11.38 0.29
C VAL A 122 -6.65 -10.99 0.38
N ILE A 123 -7.00 -10.10 1.32
CA ILE A 123 -8.37 -9.59 1.45
C ILE A 123 -8.81 -8.84 0.18
N LEU A 124 -7.97 -7.94 -0.35
CA LEU A 124 -8.30 -7.17 -1.55
C LEU A 124 -8.36 -8.03 -2.80
N GLU A 125 -7.41 -8.95 -2.98
CA GLU A 125 -7.42 -9.94 -4.08
C GLU A 125 -8.71 -10.77 -4.03
N THR A 126 -9.09 -11.28 -2.87
CA THR A 126 -10.33 -12.06 -2.74
C THR A 126 -11.58 -11.21 -2.98
N ALA A 127 -11.59 -9.95 -2.50
CA ALA A 127 -12.73 -9.07 -2.64
C ALA A 127 -12.94 -8.60 -4.09
N PHE A 128 -11.87 -8.15 -4.74
CA PHE A 128 -11.93 -7.42 -6.00
C PHE A 128 -11.42 -8.21 -7.19
N TRP A 129 -10.57 -9.22 -7.05
CA TRP A 129 -10.03 -9.93 -8.20
C TRP A 129 -10.99 -10.99 -8.72
N ASN A 130 -11.12 -11.06 -10.04
CA ASN A 130 -11.85 -12.12 -10.71
C ASN A 130 -10.89 -13.02 -11.48
N TRP A 131 -10.46 -14.12 -10.85
CA TRP A 131 -9.50 -15.09 -11.40
C TRP A 131 -9.84 -15.57 -12.82
N PRO A 132 -11.08 -15.97 -13.15
CA PRO A 132 -11.43 -16.42 -14.50
C PRO A 132 -11.18 -15.38 -15.60
N ASN A 133 -11.46 -14.10 -15.33
CA ASN A 133 -11.36 -13.02 -16.32
C ASN A 133 -10.09 -12.17 -16.14
N ARG A 134 -9.19 -12.54 -15.22
CA ARG A 134 -7.96 -11.82 -14.83
C ARG A 134 -8.14 -10.30 -14.79
N SER A 135 -9.25 -9.87 -14.21
CA SER A 135 -9.64 -8.46 -14.17
C SER A 135 -10.28 -8.09 -12.82
N PRO A 136 -10.06 -6.86 -12.34
CA PRO A 136 -10.76 -6.37 -11.16
C PRO A 136 -12.27 -6.29 -11.41
N ASN A 137 -13.05 -6.84 -10.48
CA ASN A 137 -14.49 -6.78 -10.42
C ASN A 137 -14.95 -5.98 -9.21
N TYR A 138 -14.73 -4.66 -9.26
CA TYR A 138 -15.16 -3.72 -8.22
C TYR A 138 -16.68 -3.72 -7.99
N SER A 139 -17.47 -4.14 -8.98
CA SER A 139 -18.94 -4.14 -8.89
C SER A 139 -19.50 -5.08 -7.81
N ARG A 140 -18.71 -6.07 -7.36
CA ARG A 140 -19.08 -6.98 -6.26
C ARG A 140 -19.35 -6.24 -4.94
N TRP A 141 -18.52 -5.25 -4.62
CA TRP A 141 -18.56 -4.57 -3.33
C TRP A 141 -18.81 -3.06 -3.44
N ILE A 142 -18.56 -2.47 -4.61
CA ILE A 142 -18.64 -1.03 -4.82
C ILE A 142 -19.70 -0.75 -5.87
N LYS A 143 -20.81 -0.13 -5.44
CA LYS A 143 -21.84 0.38 -6.37
C LYS A 143 -21.27 1.53 -7.19
N LYS A 144 -21.41 1.47 -8.50
CA LYS A 144 -21.02 2.55 -9.43
C LYS A 144 -21.86 3.80 -9.15
N ARG A 145 -21.21 4.94 -8.89
CA ARG A 145 -21.87 6.21 -8.59
C ARG A 145 -22.05 7.10 -9.82
N ARG A 146 -21.12 7.06 -10.77
CA ARG A 146 -21.15 7.93 -11.98
C ARG A 146 -20.84 7.13 -13.24
N GLY A 147 -21.63 7.38 -14.28
CA GLY A 147 -21.58 6.70 -15.58
C GLY A 147 -22.68 5.66 -15.73
N MET A 148 -23.32 5.65 -16.92
CA MET A 148 -24.41 4.75 -17.27
C MET A 148 -24.09 3.28 -16.93
N PRO A 149 -25.10 2.48 -16.55
CA PRO A 149 -24.95 1.03 -16.48
C PRO A 149 -24.44 0.52 -17.84
N PRO A 150 -23.63 -0.55 -17.88
CA PRO A 150 -23.22 -1.13 -19.14
C PRO A 150 -24.47 -1.45 -19.96
N LYS A 151 -24.49 -1.03 -21.24
CA LYS A 151 -25.54 -1.44 -22.18
C LYS A 151 -25.62 -2.97 -22.11
N ARG A 152 -26.76 -3.52 -21.69
CA ARG A 152 -27.05 -4.95 -21.88
C ARG A 152 -26.81 -5.23 -23.37
N LYS A 153 -25.81 -6.05 -23.69
CA LYS A 153 -25.75 -6.67 -25.01
C LYS A 153 -26.98 -7.58 -25.08
N LYS A 154 -27.91 -7.25 -25.96
CA LYS A 154 -29.01 -8.15 -26.36
C LYS A 154 -28.41 -9.40 -26.97
#